data_AF-A0A7V9L4C2-F1
#
_entry.id   AF-A0A7V9L4C2-F1
#
_cell.length_a   1.000
_cell.length_b   1.000
_cell.length_c   1.000
_cell.angle_alpha   90.00
_cell.angle_beta   90.00
_cell.angle_gamma   90.00
#
_symmetry.space_group_name_H-M   'P 1'
#
loop_
_entity.id
_entity.type
_entity.pdbx_description
1 polymer ?
#
loop_
_entity_poly.entity_id
_entity_poly.type
_entity_poly.pdbx_seq_one_letter_code
_entity_poly.pdbx_strand_id
1 'polypeptide(L)'
;SRLWNRPDVTSRMRVVVNAHRLEPHEAAVPTALTGRSVGQPGAGLGAHVQRYQLDARPNATRATPYSYVFATGGLSSDNVESAASTGMHSGACQPLLIKVDNAQGLSDLLARRTVGDRRTAHDALSAVYLEHYDARLRRPGATVRTRAARLNDYGIALESTRNVDAIAAVLGEDVFQARPATICGQSNNSIPLMSIEAARHLLTHPTEPASYVCVSDIGLFEAAGGGGYDTHGGHVFDTARNFDNMLAALLGVFNGPGETDPRKLSFDDTLVIINSEFGRTPVGEFDGRNHWPYGYATAFIGGPIRAAQKGVYGAIGPDGRATTSVDPAECRAAALLAMGIYPFSSEAFATSDVHGATGETDAVARVLDHCLGWRV
;
A
#
# COMPACT_ATOMS: atom_id res chain seq x y z
N SER A 1 -20.06 -10.43 -11.10
CA SER A 1 -19.06 -10.40 -12.19
C SER A 1 -17.86 -11.23 -11.76
N ARG A 2 -17.68 -12.44 -12.31
CA ARG A 2 -16.55 -13.29 -11.95
C ARG A 2 -15.30 -12.87 -12.72
N LEU A 3 -14.12 -12.93 -12.11
CA LEU A 3 -12.85 -12.49 -12.73
C LEU A 3 -12.57 -13.20 -14.07
N TRP A 4 -12.86 -14.50 -14.16
CA TRP A 4 -12.68 -15.28 -15.39
C TRP A 4 -13.60 -14.88 -16.55
N ASN A 5 -14.67 -14.11 -16.28
CA ASN A 5 -15.52 -13.52 -17.32
C ASN A 5 -15.01 -12.15 -17.80
N ARG A 6 -13.86 -11.69 -17.31
CA ARG A 6 -13.21 -10.42 -17.69
C ARG A 6 -11.88 -10.70 -18.42
N PRO A 7 -11.92 -11.09 -19.72
CA PRO A 7 -10.70 -11.38 -20.49
C PRO A 7 -9.79 -10.15 -20.62
N ASP A 8 -10.36 -8.95 -20.56
CA ASP A 8 -9.63 -7.69 -20.50
C ASP A 8 -8.75 -7.57 -19.24
N VAL A 9 -9.11 -8.26 -18.16
CA VAL A 9 -8.33 -8.32 -16.92
C VAL A 9 -7.39 -9.53 -16.95
N THR A 10 -7.89 -10.73 -17.24
CA THR A 10 -7.08 -11.96 -17.17
C THR A 10 -5.98 -12.01 -18.22
N SER A 11 -6.13 -11.32 -19.36
CA SER A 11 -5.06 -11.18 -20.36
C SER A 11 -3.91 -10.25 -19.93
N ARG A 12 -4.07 -9.57 -18.79
CA ARG A 12 -3.12 -8.62 -18.19
C ARG A 12 -2.75 -9.02 -16.77
N MET A 13 -2.98 -10.27 -16.41
CA MET A 13 -2.72 -10.78 -15.08
C MET A 13 -1.46 -11.66 -15.08
N ARG A 14 -0.56 -11.37 -14.15
CA ARG A 14 0.58 -12.20 -13.82
C ARG A 14 0.47 -12.62 -12.36
N VAL A 15 0.52 -13.91 -12.11
CA VAL A 15 0.48 -14.50 -10.76
C VAL A 15 1.88 -14.99 -10.43
N VAL A 16 2.37 -14.63 -9.26
CA VAL A 16 3.71 -14.99 -8.80
C VAL A 16 3.56 -15.77 -7.51
N VAL A 17 4.24 -16.92 -7.43
CA VAL A 17 4.31 -17.69 -6.19
C VAL A 17 5.32 -17.05 -5.25
N ASN A 18 4.91 -16.81 -4.03
CA ASN A 18 5.71 -16.26 -2.96
C ASN A 18 5.93 -17.32 -1.87
N ALA A 19 7.03 -17.18 -1.14
CA ALA A 19 7.25 -17.92 0.10
C ALA A 19 8.11 -17.10 1.08
N HIS A 20 7.94 -17.36 2.37
CA HIS A 20 8.87 -16.98 3.42
C HIS A 20 8.75 -17.94 4.61
N ARG A 21 9.51 -17.66 5.67
CA ARG A 21 9.66 -18.53 6.86
C ARG A 21 9.12 -17.93 8.15
N LEU A 22 8.23 -16.96 8.05
CA LEU A 22 7.70 -16.20 9.18
C LEU A 22 6.26 -16.63 9.38
N GLU A 23 5.96 -17.32 10.47
CA GLU A 23 4.63 -17.87 10.75
C GLU A 23 3.67 -16.89 11.44
N PRO A 24 4.09 -16.01 12.37
CA PRO A 24 3.16 -15.08 13.01
C PRO A 24 2.86 -13.87 12.14
N HIS A 25 1.62 -13.35 12.20
CA HIS A 25 1.21 -12.14 11.47
C HIS A 25 2.14 -10.96 11.76
N GLU A 26 2.55 -10.81 13.01
CA GLU A 26 3.41 -9.72 13.51
C GLU A 26 4.77 -9.67 12.81
N ALA A 27 5.22 -10.79 12.24
CA ALA A 27 6.46 -10.85 11.46
C ALA A 27 6.21 -10.92 9.94
N ALA A 28 5.17 -11.63 9.52
CA ALA A 28 4.83 -11.86 8.12
C ALA A 28 4.31 -10.61 7.43
N VAL A 29 3.38 -9.88 8.08
CA VAL A 29 2.76 -8.67 7.54
C VAL A 29 3.79 -7.58 7.22
N PRO A 30 4.71 -7.20 8.15
CA PRO A 30 5.76 -6.24 7.82
C PRO A 30 6.63 -6.68 6.65
N THR A 31 6.95 -7.97 6.57
CA THR A 31 7.74 -8.53 5.47
C THR A 31 6.99 -8.46 4.14
N ALA A 32 5.69 -8.77 4.13
CA ALA A 32 4.86 -8.68 2.94
C ALA A 32 4.69 -7.24 2.44
N LEU A 33 4.61 -6.26 3.34
CA LEU A 33 4.35 -4.85 3.00
C LEU A 33 5.61 -4.04 2.72
N THR A 34 6.74 -4.35 3.37
CA THR A 34 7.99 -3.61 3.25
C THR A 34 9.09 -4.38 2.52
N GLY A 35 8.91 -5.69 2.32
CA GLY A 35 9.97 -6.58 1.83
C GLY A 35 11.06 -6.88 2.87
N ARG A 36 10.92 -6.41 4.12
CA ARG A 36 11.92 -6.56 5.18
C ARG A 36 11.32 -7.18 6.42
N SER A 37 12.08 -8.04 7.09
CA SER A 37 11.69 -8.58 8.38
C SER A 37 11.71 -7.53 9.48
N VAL A 38 10.90 -7.73 10.52
CA VAL A 38 10.89 -6.90 11.73
C VAL A 38 12.29 -6.77 12.31
N GLY A 39 12.65 -5.54 12.71
CA GLY A 39 13.98 -5.20 13.21
C GLY A 39 14.94 -4.66 12.14
N GLN A 40 14.58 -4.74 10.86
CA GLN A 40 15.24 -4.01 9.78
C GLN A 40 14.44 -2.76 9.41
N PRO A 41 15.09 -1.65 8.98
CA PRO A 41 14.40 -0.43 8.60
C PRO A 41 13.73 -0.59 7.22
N GLY A 42 12.62 -1.32 7.16
CA GLY A 42 11.76 -1.44 5.98
C GLY A 42 10.87 -0.21 5.81
N ALA A 43 10.65 0.20 4.57
CA ALA A 43 9.67 1.22 4.23
C ALA A 43 8.51 0.59 3.46
N GLY A 44 7.30 1.08 3.69
CA GLY A 44 6.15 0.73 2.88
C GLY A 44 6.34 1.24 1.44
N LEU A 45 5.70 0.58 0.48
CA LEU A 45 5.82 0.96 -0.94
C LEU A 45 5.46 2.43 -1.19
N GLY A 46 4.46 2.96 -0.47
CA GLY A 46 4.06 4.37 -0.57
C GLY A 46 5.18 5.33 -0.22
N ALA A 47 6.05 4.98 0.74
CA ALA A 47 7.16 5.86 1.13
C ALA A 47 8.23 5.98 0.04
N HIS A 48 8.55 4.88 -0.65
CA HIS A 48 9.43 4.92 -1.81
C HIS A 48 8.84 5.78 -2.94
N VAL A 49 7.54 5.62 -3.22
CA VAL A 49 6.84 6.40 -4.25
C VAL A 49 6.83 7.88 -3.89
N GLN A 50 6.52 8.21 -2.64
CA GLN A 50 6.48 9.59 -2.19
C GLN A 50 7.84 10.25 -2.26
N ARG A 51 8.91 9.56 -1.82
CA ARG A 51 10.28 10.03 -1.99
C ARG A 51 10.58 10.35 -3.44
N TYR A 52 10.32 9.40 -4.35
CA TYR A 52 10.59 9.58 -5.77
C TYR A 52 9.88 10.82 -6.33
N GLN A 53 8.60 11.02 -5.99
CA GLN A 53 7.84 12.16 -6.49
C GLN A 53 8.30 13.50 -5.90
N LEU A 54 8.77 13.52 -4.65
CA LEU A 54 9.37 14.71 -4.02
C LEU A 54 10.72 15.05 -4.67
N ASP A 55 11.59 14.05 -4.85
CA ASP A 55 12.92 14.21 -5.44
C ASP A 55 12.83 14.63 -6.93
N ALA A 56 11.86 14.09 -7.67
CA ALA A 56 11.63 14.47 -9.06
C ALA A 56 11.01 15.87 -9.23
N ARG A 57 10.45 16.46 -8.16
CA ARG A 57 9.77 17.77 -8.19
C ARG A 57 10.13 18.63 -6.97
N PRO A 58 11.41 18.99 -6.78
CA PRO A 58 11.88 19.66 -5.57
C PRO A 58 11.28 21.07 -5.36
N ASN A 59 10.75 21.68 -6.43
CA ASN A 59 10.11 23.00 -6.40
C ASN A 59 8.58 22.94 -6.55
N ALA A 60 7.97 21.76 -6.53
CA ALA A 60 6.51 21.67 -6.59
C ALA A 60 5.90 22.23 -5.30
N THR A 61 4.91 23.11 -5.45
CA THR A 61 4.14 23.69 -4.34
C THR A 61 3.02 22.75 -3.87
N ARG A 62 3.11 21.45 -4.17
CA ARG A 62 2.07 20.49 -3.85
C ARG A 62 2.04 20.26 -2.35
N ALA A 63 0.91 20.58 -1.73
CA ALA A 63 0.69 20.37 -0.30
C ALA A 63 0.17 18.95 0.01
N THR A 64 -0.47 18.29 -0.96
CA THR A 64 -1.07 16.97 -0.74
C THR A 64 -0.07 15.84 -0.96
N PRO A 65 -0.18 14.74 -0.20
CA PRO A 65 0.65 13.56 -0.40
C PRO A 65 0.54 12.99 -1.82
N TYR A 66 1.57 12.27 -2.25
CA TYR A 66 1.52 11.43 -3.45
C TYR A 66 1.11 10.00 -3.12
N SER A 67 1.16 9.61 -1.84
CA SER A 67 0.86 8.25 -1.40
C SER A 67 -0.08 8.21 -0.21
N TYR A 68 -0.99 7.24 -0.21
CA TYR A 68 -2.04 7.09 0.80
C TYR A 68 -2.17 5.63 1.22
N VAL A 69 -2.62 5.42 2.47
CA VAL A 69 -2.96 4.10 3.01
C VAL A 69 -4.36 4.18 3.59
N PHE A 70 -5.27 3.33 3.12
CA PHE A 70 -6.60 3.17 3.70
C PHE A 70 -6.65 1.90 4.55
N ALA A 71 -7.16 2.06 5.76
CA ALA A 71 -7.32 1.02 6.77
C ALA A 71 -8.62 1.23 7.56
N THR A 72 -8.95 0.31 8.45
CA THR A 72 -10.03 0.47 9.44
C THR A 72 -9.47 0.64 10.85
N GLY A 73 -10.30 1.11 11.77
CA GLY A 73 -9.95 1.25 13.18
C GLY A 73 -9.68 -0.07 13.90
N GLY A 74 -10.24 -1.18 13.41
CA GLY A 74 -10.15 -2.52 14.02
C GLY A 74 -9.02 -3.42 13.50
N LEU A 75 -8.15 -2.92 12.62
CA LEU A 75 -7.00 -3.69 12.15
C LEU A 75 -5.89 -3.78 13.20
N SER A 76 -5.11 -4.86 13.14
CA SER A 76 -3.84 -4.96 13.85
C SER A 76 -2.93 -3.78 13.49
N SER A 77 -2.18 -3.28 14.48
CA SER A 77 -1.20 -2.20 14.30
C SER A 77 -0.27 -2.48 13.14
N ASP A 78 0.13 -3.74 12.96
CA ASP A 78 1.26 -4.10 12.11
C ASP A 78 0.95 -3.92 10.62
N ASN A 79 -0.28 -4.18 10.18
CA ASN A 79 -0.71 -3.93 8.79
C ASN A 79 -0.55 -2.45 8.44
N VAL A 80 -1.03 -1.62 9.35
CA VAL A 80 -1.19 -0.19 9.14
C VAL A 80 0.14 0.54 9.30
N GLU A 81 0.90 0.20 10.34
CA GLU A 81 2.22 0.75 10.61
C GLU A 81 3.22 0.36 9.53
N SER A 82 3.20 -0.89 9.07
CA SER A 82 4.12 -1.35 8.02
C SER A 82 3.83 -0.68 6.67
N ALA A 83 2.57 -0.58 6.28
CA ALA A 83 2.19 0.09 5.03
C ALA A 83 2.55 1.58 5.01
N ALA A 84 2.45 2.25 6.17
CA ALA A 84 2.80 3.66 6.33
C ALA A 84 4.26 3.90 6.78
N SER A 85 5.07 2.85 6.94
CA SER A 85 6.43 2.97 7.45
C SER A 85 7.35 3.71 6.46
N THR A 86 8.21 4.58 6.98
CA THR A 86 9.18 5.34 6.16
C THR A 86 10.53 4.66 6.02
N GLY A 87 10.82 3.62 6.80
CA GLY A 87 12.14 3.00 6.86
C GLY A 87 13.24 4.03 7.11
N MET A 88 14.19 4.11 6.18
CA MET A 88 15.28 5.10 6.20
C MET A 88 14.94 6.43 5.53
N HIS A 89 13.76 6.58 4.93
CA HIS A 89 13.32 7.84 4.33
C HIS A 89 12.91 8.86 5.40
N SER A 90 12.90 10.14 5.02
CA SER A 90 12.44 11.21 5.91
C SER A 90 10.94 11.11 6.20
N GLY A 91 10.47 11.79 7.24
CA GLY A 91 9.04 11.88 7.56
C GLY A 91 8.17 12.44 6.44
N ALA A 92 8.73 13.18 5.48
CA ALA A 92 8.01 13.72 4.32
C ALA A 92 7.56 12.61 3.35
N CYS A 93 8.20 11.45 3.45
CA CYS A 93 7.89 10.29 2.65
C CYS A 93 6.74 9.47 3.26
N GLN A 94 6.25 9.80 4.46
CA GLN A 94 5.19 9.02 5.08
C GLN A 94 3.89 9.12 4.26
N PRO A 95 3.31 7.99 3.84
CA PRO A 95 1.98 7.98 3.24
C PRO A 95 0.93 8.52 4.22
N LEU A 96 -0.07 9.24 3.71
CA LEU A 96 -1.17 9.66 4.58
C LEU A 96 -2.07 8.45 4.88
N LEU A 97 -2.05 8.04 6.13
CA LEU A 97 -2.88 6.97 6.66
C LEU A 97 -4.28 7.50 7.01
N ILE A 98 -5.31 6.88 6.42
CA ILE A 98 -6.70 7.22 6.63
C ILE A 98 -7.46 5.98 7.13
N LYS A 99 -8.11 6.14 8.30
CA LYS A 99 -9.05 5.15 8.83
C LYS A 99 -10.44 5.42 8.27
N VAL A 100 -10.86 4.65 7.27
CA VAL A 100 -12.05 4.95 6.43
C VAL A 100 -13.38 4.85 7.20
N ASP A 101 -13.40 4.07 8.29
CA ASP A 101 -14.53 3.88 9.19
C ASP A 101 -14.59 4.92 10.34
N ASN A 102 -13.60 5.83 10.43
CA ASN A 102 -13.53 6.89 11.43
C ASN A 102 -13.64 8.29 10.80
N ALA A 103 -14.69 8.49 10.00
CA ALA A 103 -14.94 9.74 9.29
C ALA A 103 -14.97 10.97 10.21
N GLN A 104 -15.61 10.84 11.39
CA GLN A 104 -15.71 11.93 12.35
C GLN A 104 -14.34 12.31 12.92
N GLY A 105 -13.53 11.32 13.31
CA GLY A 105 -12.20 11.57 13.84
C GLY A 105 -11.28 12.25 12.82
N LEU A 106 -11.32 11.82 11.55
CA LEU A 106 -10.58 12.51 10.50
C LEU A 106 -11.12 13.92 10.25
N SER A 107 -12.44 14.11 10.20
CA SER A 107 -13.06 15.44 10.06
C SER A 107 -12.61 16.39 11.17
N ASP A 108 -12.54 15.92 12.42
CA ASP A 108 -12.06 16.70 13.56
C ASP A 108 -10.58 17.09 13.42
N LEU A 109 -9.75 16.16 12.91
CA LEU A 109 -8.33 16.39 12.64
C LEU A 109 -8.13 17.41 11.49
N LEU A 110 -8.84 17.24 10.37
CA LEU A 110 -8.78 18.15 9.22
C LEU A 110 -9.29 19.54 9.59
N ALA A 111 -10.38 19.61 10.36
CA ALA A 111 -10.91 20.86 10.91
C ALA A 111 -10.07 21.41 12.06
N ARG A 112 -8.98 20.74 12.48
CA ARG A 112 -8.07 21.15 13.56
C ARG A 112 -8.84 21.72 14.76
N ARG A 113 -9.94 21.06 15.15
CA ARG A 113 -10.95 21.65 16.06
C ARG A 113 -10.37 22.05 17.42
N THR A 114 -9.32 21.36 17.87
CA THR A 114 -8.60 21.65 19.11
C THR A 114 -8.02 23.06 19.16
N VAL A 115 -7.57 23.61 18.02
CA VAL A 115 -7.02 24.98 17.95
C VAL A 115 -8.01 26.00 17.39
N GLY A 116 -9.05 25.57 16.66
CA GLY A 116 -10.15 26.40 16.18
C GLY A 116 -9.66 27.67 15.46
N ASP A 117 -10.21 28.83 15.83
CA ASP A 117 -9.84 30.12 15.22
C ASP A 117 -8.40 30.57 15.53
N ARG A 118 -7.68 29.86 16.41
CA ARG A 118 -6.29 30.16 16.78
C ARG A 118 -5.25 29.42 15.92
N ARG A 119 -5.64 28.74 14.84
CA ARG A 119 -4.73 28.00 13.93
C ARG A 119 -3.48 28.82 13.57
N THR A 120 -3.65 30.03 13.04
CA THR A 120 -2.53 30.89 12.62
C THR A 120 -1.58 31.22 13.77
N ALA A 121 -2.12 31.58 14.94
CA ALA A 121 -1.31 31.91 16.11
C ALA A 121 -0.58 30.67 16.66
N HIS A 122 -1.23 29.50 16.67
CA HIS A 122 -0.63 28.23 17.07
C HIS A 122 0.51 27.83 16.13
N ASP A 123 0.33 28.01 14.82
CA ASP A 123 1.33 27.66 13.81
C ASP A 123 2.55 28.58 13.85
N ALA A 124 2.33 29.88 14.11
CA ALA A 124 3.40 30.84 14.34
C ALA A 124 4.19 30.50 15.61
N LEU A 125 3.49 30.18 16.72
CA LEU A 125 4.13 29.78 17.97
C LEU A 125 4.97 28.49 17.82
N SER A 126 4.43 27.50 17.11
CA SER A 126 5.14 26.25 16.83
C SER A 126 6.39 26.48 15.98
N ALA A 127 6.34 27.41 15.02
CA ALA A 127 7.50 27.83 14.24
C ALA A 127 8.59 28.43 15.12
N VAL A 128 8.24 29.33 16.04
CA VAL A 128 9.20 29.96 16.95
C VAL A 128 9.92 28.89 17.78
N TYR A 129 9.21 27.92 18.36
CA TYR A 129 9.86 26.85 19.12
C TYR A 129 10.79 25.99 18.26
N LEU A 130 10.38 25.68 17.02
CA LEU A 130 11.20 24.95 16.07
C LEU A 130 12.48 25.72 15.72
N GLU A 131 12.37 27.01 15.40
CA GLU A 131 13.49 27.90 15.08
C GLU A 131 14.46 28.05 16.27
N HIS A 132 13.93 28.22 17.48
CA HIS A 132 14.74 28.30 18.70
C HIS A 132 15.53 27.01 18.95
N TYR A 133 14.90 25.85 18.77
CA TYR A 133 15.59 24.57 18.93
C TYR A 133 16.63 24.35 17.81
N ASP A 134 16.29 24.70 16.57
CA ASP A 134 17.20 24.65 15.43
C ASP A 134 18.45 25.52 15.64
N ALA A 135 18.29 26.73 16.19
CA ALA A 135 19.39 27.62 16.54
C ALA A 135 20.34 27.00 17.58
N ARG A 136 19.82 26.28 18.58
CA ARG A 136 20.63 25.59 19.61
C ARG A 136 21.47 24.45 19.04
N LEU A 137 21.08 23.88 17.90
CA LEU A 137 21.85 22.83 17.22
C LEU A 137 23.01 23.38 16.38
N ARG A 138 23.11 24.70 16.20
CA ARG A 138 24.26 25.36 15.56
C ARG A 138 25.28 25.73 16.62
N ARG A 139 26.50 25.21 16.48
CA ARG A 139 27.62 25.62 17.33
C ARG A 139 28.08 27.04 16.94
N PRO A 140 28.66 27.83 17.87
CA PRO A 140 29.24 29.12 17.52
C PRO A 140 30.23 29.01 16.36
N GLY A 141 30.07 29.86 15.34
CA GLY A 141 30.90 29.86 14.12
C GLY A 141 30.54 28.79 13.08
N ALA A 142 29.58 27.90 13.34
CA ALA A 142 29.13 26.91 12.37
C ALA A 142 28.00 27.47 11.48
N THR A 143 28.10 27.26 10.16
CA THR A 143 27.07 27.61 9.17
C THR A 143 25.99 26.53 9.03
N VAL A 144 26.29 25.29 9.46
CA VAL A 144 25.40 24.13 9.35
C VAL A 144 25.05 23.62 10.76
N ARG A 145 23.79 23.26 10.97
CA ARG A 145 23.33 22.65 12.23
C ARG A 145 23.87 21.23 12.41
N THR A 146 23.95 20.79 13.65
CA THR A 146 24.15 19.37 13.98
C THR A 146 23.00 18.53 13.40
N ARG A 147 23.30 17.36 12.83
CA ARG A 147 22.29 16.47 12.24
C ARG A 147 21.25 16.09 13.29
N ALA A 148 19.99 16.42 13.03
CA ALA A 148 18.85 16.08 13.87
C ALA A 148 17.67 15.66 13.01
N ALA A 149 17.65 14.39 12.57
CA ALA A 149 16.61 13.86 11.67
C ALA A 149 15.19 14.07 12.23
N ARG A 150 15.00 13.83 13.53
CA ARG A 150 13.71 14.04 14.21
C ARG A 150 13.24 15.49 14.21
N LEU A 151 14.15 16.46 14.19
CA LEU A 151 13.78 17.87 14.06
C LEU A 151 13.29 18.17 12.65
N ASN A 152 13.92 17.58 11.63
CA ASN A 152 13.48 17.70 10.24
C ASN A 152 12.06 17.13 10.11
N ASP A 153 11.84 15.93 10.64
CA ASP A 153 10.54 15.26 10.61
C ASP A 153 9.46 16.08 11.33
N TYR A 154 9.79 16.68 12.48
CA TYR A 154 8.87 17.58 13.17
C TYR A 154 8.52 18.82 12.34
N GLY A 155 9.51 19.42 11.66
CA GLY A 155 9.26 20.54 10.75
C GLY A 155 8.34 20.17 9.58
N ILE A 156 8.53 18.97 9.02
CA ILE A 156 7.65 18.42 7.99
C ILE A 156 6.23 18.22 8.51
N ALA A 157 6.06 17.65 9.71
CA ALA A 157 4.75 17.43 10.31
C ALA A 157 4.01 18.76 10.56
N LEU A 158 4.74 19.79 11.00
CA LEU A 158 4.18 21.14 11.18
C LEU A 158 3.71 21.72 9.85
N GLU A 159 4.50 21.58 8.78
CA GLU A 159 4.14 22.06 7.45
C GLU A 159 2.94 21.32 6.86
N SER A 160 2.87 20.00 7.03
CA SER A 160 1.68 19.21 6.63
C SER A 160 0.43 19.67 7.39
N THR A 161 0.56 20.02 8.68
CA THR A 161 -0.56 20.49 9.50
C THR A 161 -1.02 21.90 9.11
N ARG A 162 -0.10 22.76 8.66
CA ARG A 162 -0.42 24.09 8.12
C ARG A 162 -1.20 24.02 6.83
N ASN A 163 -0.85 23.07 5.97
CA ASN A 163 -1.49 22.89 4.67
C ASN A 163 -2.66 21.88 4.69
N VAL A 164 -3.28 21.67 5.86
CA VAL A 164 -4.36 20.69 6.05
C VAL A 164 -5.56 20.95 5.13
N ASP A 165 -5.84 22.21 4.78
CA ASP A 165 -7.00 22.55 3.94
C ASP A 165 -6.80 22.03 2.50
N ALA A 166 -5.57 21.95 2.01
CA ALA A 166 -5.26 21.32 0.72
C ALA A 166 -5.47 19.80 0.78
N ILE A 167 -5.09 19.17 1.89
CA ILE A 167 -5.34 17.74 2.15
C ILE A 167 -6.84 17.46 2.20
N ALA A 168 -7.61 18.31 2.89
CA ALA A 168 -9.06 18.21 2.94
C ALA A 168 -9.70 18.39 1.54
N ALA A 169 -9.18 19.29 0.71
CA ALA A 169 -9.73 19.56 -0.61
C ALA A 169 -9.67 18.36 -1.57
N VAL A 170 -8.67 17.49 -1.45
CA VAL A 170 -8.56 16.25 -2.25
C VAL A 170 -9.26 15.05 -1.63
N LEU A 171 -9.73 15.17 -0.39
CA LEU A 171 -10.50 14.15 0.32
C LEU A 171 -11.96 14.59 0.31
N GLY A 172 -12.66 14.34 -0.80
CA GLY A 172 -14.08 14.68 -0.95
C GLY A 172 -14.97 14.11 0.16
N GLU A 173 -16.14 14.71 0.39
CA GLU A 173 -17.10 14.25 1.41
C GLU A 173 -17.63 12.83 1.12
N ASP A 174 -17.55 12.39 -0.14
CA ASP A 174 -18.00 11.08 -0.62
C ASP A 174 -17.06 9.93 -0.28
N VAL A 175 -15.80 10.23 0.06
CA VAL A 175 -14.76 9.26 0.44
C VAL A 175 -15.19 8.40 1.64
N PHE A 176 -15.97 8.99 2.55
CA PHE A 176 -16.39 8.36 3.81
C PHE A 176 -17.85 7.90 3.81
N GLN A 177 -18.56 8.05 2.70
CA GLN A 177 -19.96 7.65 2.63
C GLN A 177 -20.06 6.12 2.74
N ALA A 178 -20.88 5.67 3.69
CA ALA A 178 -21.18 4.25 3.86
C ALA A 178 -21.71 3.66 2.53
N ARG A 179 -21.12 2.54 2.11
CA ARG A 179 -21.52 1.83 0.88
C ARG A 179 -22.10 0.46 1.25
N PRO A 180 -23.44 0.29 1.30
CA PRO A 180 -24.01 -1.02 1.59
C PRO A 180 -23.70 -1.99 0.45
N ALA A 181 -23.35 -3.23 0.79
CA ALA A 181 -23.23 -4.33 -0.16
C ALA A 181 -23.98 -5.55 0.38
N THR A 182 -24.51 -6.35 -0.55
CA THR A 182 -25.24 -7.57 -0.24
C THR A 182 -24.63 -8.73 -1.01
N ILE A 183 -24.26 -9.79 -0.30
CA ILE A 183 -23.77 -11.04 -0.89
C ILE A 183 -24.36 -12.22 -0.11
N CYS A 184 -24.74 -13.28 -0.80
CA CYS A 184 -25.34 -14.48 -0.18
C CYS A 184 -26.55 -14.18 0.74
N GLY A 185 -27.32 -13.13 0.45
CA GLY A 185 -28.49 -12.74 1.24
C GLY A 185 -28.18 -11.97 2.53
N GLN A 186 -26.91 -11.66 2.81
CA GLN A 186 -26.48 -10.86 3.96
C GLN A 186 -26.02 -9.48 3.49
N SER A 187 -26.30 -8.44 4.27
CA SER A 187 -25.94 -7.05 3.96
C SER A 187 -25.07 -6.46 5.06
N ASN A 188 -24.06 -5.68 4.66
CA ASN A 188 -23.23 -4.89 5.55
C ASN A 188 -22.71 -3.64 4.82
N ASN A 189 -22.11 -2.70 5.55
CA ASN A 189 -21.33 -1.63 4.94
C ASN A 189 -20.00 -2.18 4.42
N SER A 190 -19.76 -2.02 3.12
CA SER A 190 -18.60 -2.51 2.41
C SER A 190 -17.43 -1.54 2.55
N ILE A 191 -16.66 -1.72 3.63
CA ILE A 191 -15.38 -1.03 3.82
C ILE A 191 -14.42 -1.21 2.63
N PRO A 192 -14.32 -2.42 2.00
CA PRO A 192 -13.46 -2.58 0.84
C PRO A 192 -13.90 -1.67 -0.32
N LEU A 193 -15.21 -1.56 -0.57
CA LEU A 193 -15.74 -0.66 -1.60
C LEU A 193 -15.48 0.81 -1.27
N MET A 194 -15.70 1.23 -0.01
CA MET A 194 -15.39 2.60 0.42
C MET A 194 -13.91 2.94 0.18
N SER A 195 -13.00 2.04 0.56
CA SER A 195 -11.55 2.24 0.42
C SER A 195 -11.09 2.24 -1.04
N ILE A 196 -11.67 1.37 -1.87
CA ILE A 196 -11.34 1.27 -3.30
C ILE A 196 -11.88 2.49 -4.08
N GLU A 197 -13.08 2.99 -3.74
CA GLU A 197 -13.61 4.24 -4.31
C GLU A 197 -12.77 5.46 -3.91
N ALA A 198 -12.33 5.51 -2.65
CA ALA A 198 -11.40 6.53 -2.18
C ALA A 198 -10.06 6.47 -2.93
N ALA A 199 -9.51 5.27 -3.13
CA ALA A 199 -8.31 5.05 -3.91
C ALA A 199 -8.48 5.53 -5.36
N ARG A 200 -9.57 5.14 -6.02
CA ARG A 200 -9.93 5.62 -7.36
C ARG A 200 -9.98 7.14 -7.39
N HIS A 201 -10.74 7.77 -6.48
CA HIS A 201 -10.86 9.23 -6.42
C HIS A 201 -9.51 9.94 -6.38
N LEU A 202 -8.61 9.49 -5.50
CA LEU A 202 -7.28 10.09 -5.34
C LEU A 202 -6.37 9.83 -6.54
N LEU A 203 -6.37 8.61 -7.10
CA LEU A 203 -5.55 8.26 -8.26
C LEU A 203 -6.01 8.98 -9.54
N THR A 204 -7.32 9.22 -9.69
CA THR A 204 -7.89 9.96 -10.82
C THR A 204 -8.13 11.44 -10.52
N HIS A 205 -7.59 11.98 -9.42
CA HIS A 205 -7.85 13.37 -9.05
C HIS A 205 -7.34 14.31 -10.16
N PRO A 206 -8.16 15.24 -10.68
CA PRO A 206 -7.87 15.92 -11.94
C PRO A 206 -6.66 16.86 -11.90
N THR A 207 -6.34 17.40 -10.73
CA THR A 207 -5.24 18.38 -10.56
C THR A 207 -4.11 17.87 -9.68
N GLU A 208 -4.41 16.91 -8.81
CA GLU A 208 -3.48 16.42 -7.78
C GLU A 208 -3.57 14.89 -7.66
N PRO A 209 -3.37 14.15 -8.75
CA PRO A 209 -3.47 12.69 -8.71
C PRO A 209 -2.44 12.12 -7.73
N ALA A 210 -2.87 11.16 -6.93
CA ALA A 210 -1.98 10.30 -6.17
C ALA A 210 -1.18 9.41 -7.13
N SER A 211 -0.01 8.96 -6.70
CA SER A 211 0.82 8.00 -7.43
C SER A 211 0.73 6.60 -6.85
N TYR A 212 0.28 6.46 -5.61
CA TYR A 212 0.12 5.18 -4.95
C TYR A 212 -0.98 5.23 -3.89
N VAL A 213 -1.77 4.16 -3.82
CA VAL A 213 -2.70 3.94 -2.73
C VAL A 213 -2.62 2.48 -2.28
N CYS A 214 -2.43 2.26 -0.98
CA CYS A 214 -2.58 0.95 -0.35
C CYS A 214 -3.97 0.84 0.27
N VAL A 215 -4.68 -0.26 0.03
CA VAL A 215 -5.94 -0.56 0.72
C VAL A 215 -5.74 -1.84 1.53
N SER A 216 -5.92 -1.75 2.84
CA SER A 216 -6.00 -2.92 3.70
C SER A 216 -7.42 -3.47 3.67
N ASP A 217 -7.63 -4.53 2.90
CA ASP A 217 -8.93 -5.19 2.77
C ASP A 217 -9.25 -6.01 4.03
N ILE A 218 -10.37 -5.68 4.69
CA ILE A 218 -10.88 -6.38 5.87
C ILE A 218 -12.11 -7.24 5.57
N GLY A 219 -12.44 -7.42 4.28
CA GLY A 219 -13.65 -8.11 3.87
C GLY A 219 -14.92 -7.30 4.10
N LEU A 220 -16.03 -7.83 3.61
CA LEU A 220 -17.37 -7.31 3.91
C LEU A 220 -17.84 -7.74 5.31
N PHE A 221 -17.30 -8.84 5.81
CA PHE A 221 -17.57 -9.40 7.12
C PHE A 221 -16.28 -9.94 7.73
N GLU A 222 -16.22 -9.94 9.06
CA GLU A 222 -15.13 -10.57 9.78
C GLU A 222 -15.15 -12.09 9.57
N ALA A 223 -13.97 -12.65 9.30
CA ALA A 223 -13.71 -14.08 9.19
C ALA A 223 -13.56 -14.72 10.57
N ALA A 224 -13.70 -16.04 10.65
CA ALA A 224 -13.72 -16.76 11.93
C ALA A 224 -12.49 -16.57 12.83
N GLY A 225 -11.31 -16.32 12.27
CA GLY A 225 -10.06 -16.04 12.98
C GLY A 225 -9.77 -14.56 13.21
N GLY A 226 -10.58 -13.66 12.65
CA GLY A 226 -10.40 -12.21 12.72
C GLY A 226 -10.07 -11.58 11.35
N GLY A 227 -10.29 -10.27 11.25
CA GLY A 227 -10.11 -9.55 9.97
C GLY A 227 -10.96 -10.13 8.83
N GLY A 228 -10.55 -9.96 7.56
CA GLY A 228 -11.35 -10.42 6.41
C GLY A 228 -11.00 -11.81 5.87
N TYR A 229 -9.80 -12.31 6.16
CA TYR A 229 -9.23 -13.48 5.50
C TYR A 229 -8.50 -14.43 6.44
N ASP A 230 -8.55 -14.20 7.76
CA ASP A 230 -8.08 -15.20 8.70
C ASP A 230 -9.16 -16.25 8.96
N THR A 231 -9.15 -17.29 8.14
CA THR A 231 -10.23 -18.28 8.06
C THR A 231 -9.85 -19.61 8.71
N HIS A 232 -9.63 -19.61 10.03
CA HIS A 232 -9.43 -20.85 10.80
C HIS A 232 -10.71 -21.71 10.86
N GLY A 233 -11.87 -21.12 10.57
CA GLY A 233 -13.14 -21.81 10.30
C GLY A 233 -13.84 -21.16 9.10
N GLY A 234 -14.89 -21.81 8.59
CA GLY A 234 -15.78 -21.26 7.55
C GLY A 234 -15.10 -20.84 6.24
N HIS A 235 -13.93 -21.40 5.92
CA HIS A 235 -13.02 -20.84 4.90
C HIS A 235 -13.66 -20.59 3.53
N VAL A 236 -14.43 -21.56 3.03
CA VAL A 236 -15.10 -21.42 1.72
C VAL A 236 -16.15 -20.30 1.76
N PHE A 237 -16.91 -20.20 2.84
CA PHE A 237 -17.96 -19.19 2.99
C PHE A 237 -17.34 -17.78 3.14
N ASP A 238 -16.35 -17.64 4.02
CA ASP A 238 -15.67 -16.38 4.29
C ASP A 238 -14.92 -15.84 3.08
N THR A 239 -14.15 -16.70 2.42
CA THR A 239 -13.37 -16.30 1.25
C THR A 239 -14.30 -15.96 0.08
N ALA A 240 -15.35 -16.76 -0.17
CA ALA A 240 -16.27 -16.50 -1.27
C ALA A 240 -16.98 -15.15 -1.11
N ARG A 241 -17.47 -14.81 0.09
CA ARG A 241 -18.16 -13.53 0.31
C ARG A 241 -17.21 -12.33 0.26
N ASN A 242 -16.05 -12.41 0.91
CA ASN A 242 -15.15 -11.27 1.06
C ASN A 242 -14.38 -11.00 -0.24
N PHE A 243 -13.83 -12.05 -0.86
CA PHE A 243 -13.06 -11.90 -2.09
C PHE A 243 -13.95 -11.49 -3.26
N ASP A 244 -15.17 -12.05 -3.40
CA ASP A 244 -16.08 -11.63 -4.46
C ASP A 244 -16.54 -10.17 -4.26
N ASN A 245 -16.79 -9.73 -3.03
CA ASN A 245 -17.11 -8.32 -2.74
C ASN A 245 -15.94 -7.40 -3.10
N MET A 246 -14.72 -7.71 -2.67
CA MET A 246 -13.53 -6.91 -2.99
C MET A 246 -13.29 -6.87 -4.49
N LEU A 247 -13.34 -8.01 -5.19
CA LEU A 247 -13.16 -8.06 -6.63
C LEU A 247 -14.24 -7.29 -7.38
N ALA A 248 -15.50 -7.36 -6.95
CA ALA A 248 -16.58 -6.59 -7.56
C ALA A 248 -16.34 -5.07 -7.40
N ALA A 249 -15.91 -4.63 -6.21
CA ALA A 249 -15.55 -3.24 -5.95
C ALA A 249 -14.36 -2.79 -6.82
N LEU A 250 -13.27 -3.57 -6.83
CA LEU A 250 -12.08 -3.30 -7.63
C LEU A 250 -12.41 -3.20 -9.12
N LEU A 251 -13.16 -4.16 -9.67
CA LEU A 251 -13.51 -4.16 -11.08
C LEU A 251 -14.51 -3.05 -11.46
N GLY A 252 -15.26 -2.52 -10.49
CA GLY A 252 -16.22 -1.43 -10.71
C GLY A 252 -15.57 -0.06 -10.90
N VAL A 253 -14.39 0.15 -10.31
CA VAL A 253 -13.64 1.42 -10.40
C VAL A 253 -12.72 1.53 -11.62
N PHE A 254 -12.58 0.45 -12.39
CA PHE A 254 -11.83 0.44 -13.66
C PHE A 254 -12.78 0.58 -14.85
N ASN A 255 -12.28 1.26 -15.88
CA ASN A 255 -12.94 1.32 -17.18
C ASN A 255 -13.06 -0.09 -17.78
N GLY A 256 -14.26 -0.44 -18.23
CA GLY A 256 -14.48 -1.63 -19.04
C GLY A 256 -13.97 -1.48 -20.48
N PRO A 257 -13.99 -2.56 -21.28
CA PRO A 257 -13.65 -2.48 -22.70
C PRO A 257 -14.48 -1.42 -23.45
N GLY A 258 -13.80 -0.44 -24.04
CA GLY A 258 -14.44 0.67 -24.77
C GLY A 258 -14.96 1.82 -23.89
N GLU A 259 -14.81 1.73 -22.56
CA GLU A 259 -15.14 2.82 -21.64
C GLU A 259 -13.93 3.76 -21.49
N THR A 260 -14.20 5.06 -21.42
CA THR A 260 -13.17 6.11 -21.28
C THR A 260 -13.58 7.15 -20.23
N ASP A 261 -14.18 6.73 -19.12
CA ASP A 261 -14.52 7.65 -18.03
C ASP A 261 -13.21 8.07 -17.33
N PRO A 262 -12.82 9.36 -17.38
CA PRO A 262 -11.58 9.84 -16.76
C PRO A 262 -11.61 9.76 -15.23
N ARG A 263 -12.78 9.52 -14.62
CA ARG A 263 -12.93 9.31 -13.18
C ARG A 263 -12.68 7.86 -12.77
N LYS A 264 -12.52 6.96 -13.74
CA LYS A 264 -12.19 5.54 -13.52
C LYS A 264 -10.75 5.25 -13.92
N LEU A 265 -10.21 4.21 -13.32
CA LEU A 265 -8.85 3.74 -13.58
C LEU A 265 -8.76 2.98 -14.91
N SER A 266 -7.56 2.88 -15.46
CA SER A 266 -7.26 2.08 -16.64
C SER A 266 -6.20 1.03 -16.33
N PHE A 267 -6.40 -0.21 -16.81
CA PHE A 267 -5.36 -1.24 -16.73
C PHE A 267 -4.18 -0.97 -17.68
N ASP A 268 -4.22 0.10 -18.50
CA ASP A 268 -3.11 0.49 -19.36
C ASP A 268 -2.03 1.28 -18.62
N ASP A 269 -2.37 2.04 -17.58
CA ASP A 269 -1.45 2.90 -16.85
C ASP A 269 -1.42 2.62 -15.34
N THR A 270 -2.38 1.83 -14.84
CA THR A 270 -2.48 1.47 -13.43
C THR A 270 -2.09 0.01 -13.23
N LEU A 271 -1.13 -0.24 -12.35
CA LEU A 271 -0.80 -1.57 -11.84
C LEU A 271 -1.57 -1.81 -10.54
N VAL A 272 -2.36 -2.88 -10.50
CA VAL A 272 -2.97 -3.41 -9.28
C VAL A 272 -2.13 -4.57 -8.77
N ILE A 273 -1.83 -4.56 -7.47
CA ILE A 273 -1.17 -5.67 -6.78
C ILE A 273 -2.12 -6.20 -5.72
N ILE A 274 -2.62 -7.43 -5.91
CA ILE A 274 -3.37 -8.15 -4.88
C ILE A 274 -2.36 -9.02 -4.13
N ASN A 275 -2.15 -8.69 -2.86
CA ASN A 275 -1.10 -9.24 -2.03
C ASN A 275 -1.67 -9.81 -0.73
N SER A 276 -1.02 -10.86 -0.22
CA SER A 276 -1.20 -11.36 1.14
C SER A 276 0.17 -11.70 1.72
N GLU A 277 0.21 -11.93 3.02
CA GLU A 277 1.31 -12.46 3.79
C GLU A 277 1.30 -13.99 3.83
N PHE A 278 0.15 -14.65 3.61
CA PHE A 278 0.04 -16.11 3.74
C PHE A 278 -0.76 -16.77 2.62
N GLY A 279 -0.44 -18.04 2.42
CA GLY A 279 -1.33 -19.01 1.81
C GLY A 279 -2.13 -19.71 2.90
N ARG A 280 -2.75 -20.84 2.56
CA ARG A 280 -3.43 -21.69 3.55
C ARG A 280 -2.83 -23.09 3.55
N THR A 281 -2.77 -23.72 4.73
CA THR A 281 -2.24 -25.07 4.90
C THR A 281 -2.90 -26.04 3.91
N PRO A 282 -2.18 -27.05 3.38
CA PRO A 282 -2.79 -28.09 2.55
C PRO A 282 -3.80 -28.94 3.35
N VAL A 283 -3.58 -29.03 4.68
CA VAL A 283 -4.46 -29.70 5.64
C VAL A 283 -5.50 -28.72 6.21
N GLY A 284 -6.68 -29.24 6.54
CA GLY A 284 -7.74 -28.44 7.17
C GLY A 284 -7.50 -28.20 8.66
N GLU A 285 -8.08 -27.13 9.16
CA GLU A 285 -8.20 -26.81 10.59
C GLU A 285 -9.67 -26.45 10.83
N PHE A 286 -10.38 -27.20 11.68
CA PHE A 286 -11.86 -27.16 11.73
C PHE A 286 -12.47 -27.31 10.32
N ASP A 287 -13.41 -26.44 9.93
CA ASP A 287 -13.91 -26.28 8.55
C ASP A 287 -13.18 -25.19 7.76
N GLY A 288 -12.04 -24.71 8.29
CA GLY A 288 -11.12 -23.77 7.67
C GLY A 288 -9.73 -24.37 7.40
N ARG A 289 -8.71 -23.52 7.44
CA ARG A 289 -7.28 -23.86 7.24
C ARG A 289 -6.42 -22.99 8.14
N ASN A 290 -5.14 -23.30 8.34
CA ASN A 290 -4.20 -22.44 9.09
C ASN A 290 -3.36 -21.56 8.14
N HIS A 291 -2.60 -20.60 8.68
CA HIS A 291 -1.62 -19.77 7.95
C HIS A 291 -0.54 -20.63 7.31
N TRP A 292 -0.10 -20.24 6.10
CA TRP A 292 0.93 -20.97 5.39
C TRP A 292 1.88 -20.03 4.62
N PRO A 293 2.98 -19.58 5.24
CA PRO A 293 3.94 -18.69 4.59
C PRO A 293 4.80 -19.41 3.54
N TYR A 294 4.79 -20.74 3.52
CA TYR A 294 5.70 -21.55 2.72
C TYR A 294 5.30 -21.64 1.24
N GLY A 295 4.14 -21.13 0.85
CA GLY A 295 3.67 -21.13 -0.53
C GLY A 295 2.34 -20.40 -0.66
N TYR A 296 2.35 -19.28 -1.36
CA TYR A 296 1.17 -18.44 -1.61
C TYR A 296 1.33 -17.63 -2.89
N ALA A 297 0.33 -16.82 -3.25
CA ALA A 297 0.32 -16.12 -4.53
C ALA A 297 0.09 -14.61 -4.38
N THR A 298 0.83 -13.84 -5.17
CA THR A 298 0.60 -12.42 -5.41
C THR A 298 0.17 -12.22 -6.86
N ALA A 299 -0.84 -11.40 -7.11
CA ALA A 299 -1.29 -11.08 -8.47
C ALA A 299 -0.94 -9.64 -8.85
N PHE A 300 -0.29 -9.48 -10.01
CA PHE A 300 -0.01 -8.21 -10.67
C PHE A 300 -0.94 -8.08 -11.88
N ILE A 301 -1.71 -6.99 -11.95
CA ILE A 301 -2.75 -6.80 -12.96
C ILE A 301 -2.62 -5.42 -13.59
N GLY A 302 -2.47 -5.34 -14.90
CA GLY A 302 -2.37 -4.08 -15.64
C GLY A 302 -0.97 -3.46 -15.67
N GLY A 303 -0.90 -2.17 -15.98
CA GLY A 303 0.35 -1.41 -16.14
C GLY A 303 1.31 -2.07 -17.13
N PRO A 304 2.48 -2.56 -16.68
CA PRO A 304 3.47 -3.23 -17.53
C PRO A 304 3.07 -4.66 -17.94
N ILE A 305 2.03 -5.25 -17.35
CA ILE A 305 1.61 -6.62 -17.67
C ILE A 305 0.72 -6.62 -18.91
N ARG A 306 1.27 -7.06 -20.05
CA ARG A 306 0.56 -7.23 -21.32
C ARG A 306 0.44 -8.71 -21.68
N ALA A 307 -0.10 -8.98 -22.86
CA ALA A 307 -0.32 -10.35 -23.35
C ALA A 307 0.96 -11.21 -23.37
N ALA A 308 2.14 -10.61 -23.51
CA ALA A 308 3.43 -11.31 -23.48
C ALA A 308 3.92 -11.61 -22.04
N GLN A 309 3.53 -10.78 -21.06
CA GLN A 309 3.96 -10.88 -19.66
C GLN A 309 3.00 -11.71 -18.80
N LYS A 310 1.73 -11.86 -19.23
CA LYS A 310 0.72 -12.62 -18.51
C LYS A 310 1.19 -14.05 -18.23
N GLY A 311 0.70 -14.64 -17.16
CA GLY A 311 0.98 -16.04 -16.83
C GLY A 311 1.29 -16.25 -15.35
N VAL A 312 1.93 -17.38 -15.07
CA VAL A 312 2.32 -17.77 -13.71
C VAL A 312 3.84 -17.87 -13.65
N TYR A 313 4.44 -17.31 -12.61
CA TYR A 313 5.81 -17.61 -12.22
C TYR A 313 5.83 -18.34 -10.89
N GLY A 314 6.59 -19.43 -10.84
CA GLY A 314 6.72 -20.26 -9.67
C GLY A 314 5.72 -21.42 -9.62
N ALA A 315 5.84 -22.24 -8.58
CA ALA A 315 5.05 -23.45 -8.40
C ALA A 315 4.94 -23.79 -6.91
N ILE A 316 3.78 -24.36 -6.53
CA ILE A 316 3.51 -24.89 -5.19
C ILE A 316 3.33 -26.41 -5.32
N GLY A 317 4.07 -27.17 -4.53
CA GLY A 317 4.03 -28.62 -4.50
C GLY A 317 2.77 -29.17 -3.81
N PRO A 318 2.54 -30.49 -3.88
CA PRO A 318 1.38 -31.13 -3.25
C PRO A 318 1.31 -30.97 -1.73
N ASP A 319 2.44 -30.70 -1.08
CA ASP A 319 2.57 -30.41 0.36
C ASP A 319 2.32 -28.93 0.69
N GLY A 320 1.88 -28.13 -0.29
CA GLY A 320 1.64 -26.70 -0.14
C GLY A 320 2.90 -25.85 -0.09
N ARG A 321 4.11 -26.41 -0.21
CA ARG A 321 5.36 -25.64 -0.19
C ARG A 321 5.73 -25.19 -1.59
N ALA A 322 6.21 -23.96 -1.72
CA ALA A 322 6.73 -23.48 -2.98
C ALA A 322 7.99 -24.27 -3.38
N THR A 323 8.02 -24.74 -4.63
CA THR A 323 9.21 -25.34 -5.26
C THR A 323 9.96 -24.33 -6.12
N THR A 324 9.27 -23.28 -6.55
CA THR A 324 9.84 -22.09 -7.19
C THR A 324 9.01 -20.91 -6.76
N SER A 325 9.67 -19.88 -6.23
CA SER A 325 9.01 -18.69 -5.69
C SER A 325 9.89 -17.46 -5.83
N VAL A 326 9.31 -16.31 -5.52
CA VAL A 326 10.03 -15.07 -5.21
C VAL A 326 9.86 -14.71 -3.74
N ASP A 327 10.75 -13.88 -3.22
CA ASP A 327 10.63 -13.32 -1.89
C ASP A 327 9.73 -12.06 -1.90
N PRO A 328 9.11 -11.69 -0.76
CA PRO A 328 8.33 -10.46 -0.66
C PRO A 328 9.07 -9.18 -1.10
N ALA A 329 10.39 -9.13 -0.88
CA ALA A 329 11.26 -8.04 -1.33
C ALA A 329 11.27 -7.91 -2.87
N GLU A 330 11.37 -9.01 -3.60
CA GLU A 330 11.32 -9.02 -5.07
C GLU A 330 9.98 -8.48 -5.58
N CYS A 331 8.86 -8.78 -4.90
CA CYS A 331 7.57 -8.20 -5.25
C CYS A 331 7.51 -6.68 -5.02
N ARG A 332 8.11 -6.16 -3.93
CA ARG A 332 8.18 -4.72 -3.69
C ARG A 332 9.08 -4.02 -4.71
N ALA A 333 10.24 -4.61 -5.00
CA ALA A 333 11.16 -4.13 -6.02
C ALA A 333 10.50 -4.12 -7.41
N ALA A 334 9.71 -5.15 -7.74
CA ALA A 334 8.94 -5.21 -8.97
C ALA A 334 7.91 -4.08 -9.08
N ALA A 335 7.21 -3.76 -7.99
CA ALA A 335 6.27 -2.64 -7.98
C ALA A 335 6.98 -1.30 -8.26
N LEU A 336 8.15 -1.07 -7.69
CA LEU A 336 8.97 0.11 -7.95
C LEU A 336 9.43 0.16 -9.41
N LEU A 337 9.97 -0.93 -9.94
CA LEU A 337 10.41 -1.02 -11.34
C LEU A 337 9.25 -0.80 -12.33
N ALA A 338 8.05 -1.30 -12.01
CA ALA A 338 6.85 -1.05 -12.81
C ALA A 338 6.47 0.44 -12.89
N MET A 339 6.81 1.22 -11.87
CA MET A 339 6.64 2.68 -11.83
C MET A 339 7.85 3.45 -12.39
N GLY A 340 8.89 2.76 -12.87
CA GLY A 340 10.14 3.37 -13.31
C GLY A 340 11.03 3.87 -12.16
N ILE A 341 10.78 3.41 -10.93
CA ILE A 341 11.56 3.75 -9.75
C ILE A 341 12.63 2.69 -9.54
N TYR A 342 13.90 3.11 -9.48
CA TYR A 342 15.01 2.20 -9.23
C TYR A 342 15.00 1.71 -7.76
N PRO A 343 14.92 0.40 -7.50
CA PRO A 343 14.68 -0.12 -6.15
C PRO A 343 15.94 -0.31 -5.30
N PHE A 344 17.14 -0.36 -5.90
CA PHE A 344 18.36 -0.74 -5.19
C PHE A 344 19.10 0.48 -4.64
N SER A 345 19.15 0.63 -3.32
CA SER A 345 19.88 1.71 -2.64
C SER A 345 20.04 1.42 -1.15
N SER A 346 20.87 2.21 -0.47
CA SER A 346 21.06 2.13 0.99
C SER A 346 19.78 2.39 1.80
N GLU A 347 18.80 3.08 1.23
CA GLU A 347 17.52 3.37 1.90
C GLU A 347 16.36 2.50 1.38
N ALA A 348 16.63 1.52 0.53
CA ALA A 348 15.61 0.65 -0.07
C ALA A 348 16.03 -0.82 -0.06
N PHE A 349 16.21 -1.43 -1.23
CA PHE A 349 16.59 -2.83 -1.38
C PHE A 349 18.08 -2.98 -1.66
N ALA A 350 18.65 -4.08 -1.20
CA ALA A 350 19.97 -4.55 -1.59
C ALA A 350 19.81 -5.57 -2.71
N THR A 351 20.86 -5.75 -3.52
CA THR A 351 20.86 -6.79 -4.56
C THR A 351 20.71 -8.20 -3.98
N SER A 352 21.20 -8.41 -2.74
CA SER A 352 21.03 -9.66 -2.01
C SER A 352 19.59 -9.99 -1.62
N ASP A 353 18.67 -9.03 -1.73
CA ASP A 353 17.24 -9.27 -1.50
C ASP A 353 16.56 -9.91 -2.73
N VAL A 354 17.30 -10.11 -3.82
CA VAL A 354 16.85 -10.80 -5.03
C VAL A 354 17.54 -12.15 -5.13
N HIS A 355 16.75 -13.22 -5.26
CA HIS A 355 17.27 -14.57 -5.21
C HIS A 355 18.28 -14.85 -6.34
N GLY A 356 19.50 -15.21 -5.94
CA GLY A 356 20.58 -15.59 -6.85
C GLY A 356 21.17 -14.43 -7.67
N ALA A 357 20.85 -13.18 -7.32
CA ALA A 357 21.40 -12.02 -8.02
C ALA A 357 22.89 -11.83 -7.72
N THR A 358 23.70 -11.58 -8.74
CA THR A 358 25.16 -11.35 -8.59
C THR A 358 25.57 -9.88 -8.67
N GLY A 359 24.63 -8.99 -8.95
CA GLY A 359 24.86 -7.55 -9.09
C GLY A 359 23.56 -6.82 -9.43
N GLU A 360 23.63 -5.50 -9.53
CA GLU A 360 22.44 -4.66 -9.73
C GLU A 360 21.71 -4.93 -11.05
N THR A 361 22.43 -5.02 -12.16
CA THR A 361 21.83 -5.31 -13.48
C THR A 361 21.14 -6.67 -13.50
N ASP A 362 21.78 -7.69 -12.93
CA ASP A 362 21.22 -9.04 -12.80
C ASP A 362 20.00 -9.05 -11.87
N ALA A 363 20.05 -8.33 -10.75
CA ALA A 363 18.92 -8.18 -9.83
C ALA A 363 17.71 -7.54 -10.53
N VAL A 364 17.91 -6.46 -11.30
CA VAL A 364 16.85 -5.83 -12.11
C VAL A 364 16.27 -6.82 -13.12
N ALA A 365 17.13 -7.52 -13.87
CA ALA A 365 16.70 -8.47 -14.90
C ALA A 365 15.87 -9.63 -14.31
N ARG A 366 16.29 -10.20 -13.19
CA ARG A 366 15.57 -11.26 -12.46
C ARG A 366 14.22 -10.78 -11.97
N VAL A 367 14.15 -9.62 -11.31
CA VAL A 367 12.87 -9.09 -10.81
C VAL A 367 11.91 -8.80 -11.97
N LEU A 368 12.40 -8.24 -13.07
CA LEU A 368 11.61 -8.00 -14.27
C LEU A 368 11.07 -9.30 -14.87
N ASP A 369 11.90 -10.33 -15.02
CA ASP A 369 11.46 -11.61 -15.58
C ASP A 369 10.52 -12.36 -14.63
N HIS A 370 10.93 -12.56 -13.38
CA HIS A 370 10.19 -13.37 -12.41
C HIS A 370 8.86 -12.71 -12.03
N CYS A 371 8.88 -11.45 -11.60
CA CYS A 371 7.69 -10.79 -11.07
C CYS A 371 6.82 -10.14 -12.15
N LEU A 372 7.43 -9.60 -13.22
CA LEU A 372 6.71 -8.82 -14.24
C LEU A 372 6.68 -9.46 -15.62
N GLY A 373 7.39 -10.57 -15.87
CA GLY A 373 7.39 -11.28 -17.15
C GLY A 373 8.18 -10.60 -18.26
N TRP A 374 9.03 -9.65 -17.91
CA TRP A 374 9.89 -8.93 -18.85
C TRP A 374 11.27 -9.59 -18.90
N ARG A 375 11.54 -10.31 -20.00
CA ARG A 375 12.86 -10.86 -20.28
C ARG A 375 13.74 -9.78 -20.90
N VAL A 376 14.85 -9.48 -20.24
CA VAL A 376 15.81 -8.42 -20.61
C VAL A 376 17.18 -9.00 -20.91
#